data_AF-A0A2G4I9H7-F1
#
_entry.id   AF-A0A2G4I9H7-F1
#
_cell.length_a   1.000
_cell.length_b   1.000
_cell.length_c   1.000
_cell.angle_alpha   90.00
_cell.angle_beta   90.00
_cell.angle_gamma   90.00
#
_symmetry.space_group_name_H-M   'P 1'
#
loop_
_entity.id
_entity.type
_entity.pdbx_description
1 polymer ?
#
loop_
_entity_poly.entity_id
_entity_poly.type
_entity_poly.pdbx_seq_one_letter_code
_entity_poly.pdbx_strand_id
1 'polypeptide(L)'
;MVIIIALVAAGGLAFLMSRSKDGSGSDVDTKRSGNIKGVFAGGVTKTSVNAKPAETRGAFAADEALQLIGVTGTVSIILEIPDPKSPATPDMERFINLISTEADAFKKRLKDKGRFTFTSELKLLRPAEAIRTAWPVGELSKFLERTPPTATIVAFCLLPASLNEAERAALRSRPGKLIIVAGSSQDIKPYIDQKLAHLAVTSKMPVPPPTGTAPETPIQWVMRVHEVLKQ
;
A
#
# COMPACT_ATOMS: atom_id res chain seq x y z
N MET A 1 9.97 46.42 15.02
CA MET A 1 9.59 46.00 16.39
C MET A 1 10.40 44.75 16.71
N VAL A 2 11.27 44.83 17.72
CA VAL A 2 12.30 43.83 18.08
C VAL A 2 11.97 43.29 19.46
N ILE A 3 11.84 41.97 19.64
CA ILE A 3 11.99 41.20 20.91
C ILE A 3 12.38 39.76 20.47
N ILE A 4 13.63 39.30 20.56
CA ILE A 4 14.42 38.77 21.70
C ILE A 4 13.94 37.42 22.29
N ILE A 5 14.73 36.40 21.92
CA ILE A 5 15.15 35.11 22.53
C ILE A 5 14.87 34.89 24.03
N ALA A 6 14.48 33.66 24.43
CA ALA A 6 15.06 32.93 25.58
C ALA A 6 14.65 31.44 25.66
N LEU A 7 15.67 30.59 25.84
CA LEU A 7 15.66 29.19 26.32
C LEU A 7 15.04 29.01 27.71
N VAL A 8 14.52 27.81 28.01
CA VAL A 8 14.78 27.10 29.29
C VAL A 8 14.79 25.57 29.06
N ALA A 9 15.81 24.91 29.62
CA ALA A 9 16.01 23.48 29.74
C ALA A 9 15.74 22.98 31.18
N ALA A 10 15.90 21.68 31.40
CA ALA A 10 15.81 20.90 32.67
C ALA A 10 14.40 20.39 33.01
N GLY A 11 14.20 19.17 33.49
CA GLY A 11 15.12 18.09 33.86
C GLY A 11 14.30 16.97 34.55
N GLY A 12 14.92 15.84 34.89
CA GLY A 12 14.35 14.92 35.89
C GLY A 12 14.60 13.44 35.65
N LEU A 13 15.73 12.98 36.17
CA LEU A 13 16.08 11.59 36.46
C LEU A 13 15.36 11.17 37.75
N ALA A 14 14.68 10.01 37.79
CA ALA A 14 14.42 9.31 39.05
C ALA A 14 14.22 7.81 38.85
N PHE A 15 15.20 7.11 39.40
CA PHE A 15 15.32 5.68 39.67
C PHE A 15 14.50 5.31 40.91
N LEU A 16 13.79 4.18 40.91
CA LEU A 16 13.44 3.46 42.15
C LEU A 16 13.14 2.00 41.84
N MET A 17 14.05 1.14 42.32
CA MET A 17 13.83 -0.29 42.52
C MET A 17 12.87 -0.50 43.70
N SER A 18 12.09 -1.58 43.65
CA SER A 18 11.93 -2.42 44.85
C SER A 18 11.70 -3.88 44.47
N ARG A 19 12.23 -4.71 45.36
CA ARG A 19 12.60 -6.13 45.25
C ARG A 19 11.69 -6.94 46.19
N SER A 20 11.87 -8.26 46.18
CA SER A 20 11.52 -9.25 47.25
C SER A 20 10.16 -9.94 47.05
N LYS A 21 9.98 -11.25 47.22
CA LYS A 21 10.84 -12.42 47.56
C LYS A 21 9.97 -13.69 47.39
N ASP A 22 10.67 -14.81 47.15
CA ASP A 22 10.53 -16.18 47.71
C ASP A 22 9.12 -16.76 47.93
N GLY A 23 8.79 -18.01 47.60
CA GLY A 23 9.58 -19.19 47.26
C GLY A 23 8.74 -20.47 47.49
N SER A 24 9.38 -21.64 47.33
CA SER A 24 8.91 -23.00 47.70
C SER A 24 7.84 -23.61 46.77
N GLY A 25 7.99 -24.76 46.12
CA GLY A 25 8.89 -25.89 46.32
C GLY A 25 8.06 -27.19 46.24
N SER A 26 8.42 -28.12 45.35
CA SER A 26 8.39 -29.58 45.56
C SER A 26 8.61 -30.34 44.25
N ASP A 27 9.73 -31.06 44.22
CA ASP A 27 9.98 -32.23 43.39
C ASP A 27 8.96 -33.34 43.72
N VAL A 28 8.39 -33.97 42.69
CA VAL A 28 8.00 -35.39 42.76
C VAL A 28 8.42 -36.06 41.45
N ASP A 29 9.35 -36.98 41.64
CA ASP A 29 9.93 -37.90 40.68
C ASP A 29 8.93 -39.05 40.41
N THR A 30 8.50 -39.23 39.17
CA THR A 30 7.78 -40.45 38.77
C THR A 30 8.20 -40.90 37.37
N LYS A 31 9.27 -41.69 37.32
CA LYS A 31 9.53 -42.60 36.19
C LYS A 31 8.47 -43.71 36.16
N ARG A 32 7.63 -43.73 35.11
CA ARG A 32 7.14 -45.00 34.53
C ARG A 32 6.64 -44.81 33.08
N SER A 33 7.48 -45.28 32.16
CA SER A 33 7.19 -46.00 30.92
C SER A 33 5.74 -45.96 30.41
N GLY A 34 5.54 -45.30 29.26
CA GLY A 34 4.32 -45.36 28.47
C GLY A 34 4.51 -44.66 27.13
N ASN A 35 4.96 -45.42 26.14
CA ASN A 35 5.18 -45.01 24.76
C ASN A 35 3.85 -44.54 24.12
N ILE A 36 3.59 -43.24 24.04
CA ILE A 36 2.57 -42.68 23.15
C ILE A 36 3.22 -41.54 22.37
N LYS A 37 3.50 -41.82 21.09
CA LYS A 37 3.82 -40.84 20.05
C LYS A 37 2.67 -39.82 19.94
N GLY A 38 2.70 -38.78 20.77
CA GLY A 38 1.91 -37.57 20.59
C GLY A 38 2.64 -36.62 19.66
N VAL A 39 2.56 -36.88 18.35
CA VAL A 39 3.00 -35.97 17.29
C VAL A 39 2.06 -34.78 17.24
N PHE A 40 2.28 -33.77 18.07
CA PHE A 40 1.75 -32.41 17.85
C PHE A 40 2.76 -31.37 18.34
N ALA A 41 4.00 -31.49 17.86
CA ALA A 41 4.84 -30.33 17.63
C ALA A 41 4.45 -29.77 16.26
N GLY A 42 3.78 -28.63 16.27
CA GLY A 42 3.33 -27.96 15.06
C GLY A 42 2.80 -26.60 15.43
N GLY A 43 3.72 -25.72 15.85
CA GLY A 43 3.40 -24.31 16.04
C GLY A 43 2.63 -23.79 14.84
N VAL A 44 1.64 -22.94 15.10
CA VAL A 44 0.96 -22.17 14.07
C VAL A 44 2.04 -21.33 13.38
N THR A 45 2.64 -21.88 12.31
CA THR A 45 3.54 -21.14 11.45
C THR A 45 2.69 -20.05 10.84
N LYS A 46 2.92 -18.81 11.29
CA LYS A 46 2.44 -17.59 10.65
C LYS A 46 2.55 -17.80 9.14
N THR A 47 1.42 -18.03 8.46
CA THR A 47 1.40 -18.26 7.02
C THR A 47 1.90 -16.97 6.38
N SER A 48 3.19 -16.94 6.04
CA SER A 48 3.80 -15.77 5.41
C SER A 48 3.11 -15.56 4.07
N VAL A 49 2.35 -14.47 3.95
CA VAL A 49 1.71 -14.08 2.69
C VAL A 49 2.82 -13.91 1.65
N ASN A 50 2.75 -14.67 0.55
CA ASN A 50 3.71 -14.51 -0.55
C ASN A 50 3.48 -13.14 -1.21
N ALA A 51 4.34 -12.17 -0.89
CA ALA A 51 4.23 -10.79 -1.33
C ALA A 51 4.92 -10.52 -2.69
N LYS A 52 5.67 -11.49 -3.23
CA LYS A 52 6.41 -11.35 -4.50
C LYS A 52 5.55 -10.91 -5.68
N PRO A 53 4.30 -11.39 -5.86
CA PRO A 53 3.44 -10.90 -6.95
C PRO A 53 3.12 -9.40 -6.81
N ALA A 54 2.85 -8.92 -5.59
CA ALA A 54 2.59 -7.51 -5.34
C ALA A 54 3.84 -6.65 -5.55
N GLU A 55 5.00 -7.11 -5.07
CA GLU A 55 6.29 -6.47 -5.33
C GLU A 55 6.58 -6.34 -6.83
N THR A 56 6.36 -7.43 -7.58
CA THR A 56 6.60 -7.46 -9.03
C THR A 56 5.63 -6.53 -9.77
N ARG A 57 4.36 -6.49 -9.35
CA ARG A 57 3.38 -5.56 -9.94
C ARG A 57 3.76 -4.10 -9.68
N GLY A 58 4.22 -3.77 -8.48
CA GLY A 58 4.67 -2.42 -8.15
C GLY A 58 5.90 -2.00 -8.96
N ALA A 59 6.87 -2.90 -9.13
CA ALA A 59 8.03 -2.65 -9.98
C ALA A 59 7.65 -2.51 -11.47
N PHE A 60 6.73 -3.34 -11.95
CA PHE A 60 6.18 -3.24 -13.31
C PHE A 60 5.47 -1.91 -13.54
N ALA A 61 4.59 -1.50 -12.62
CA ALA A 61 3.90 -0.21 -12.70
C ALA A 61 4.87 0.98 -12.66
N ALA A 62 5.98 0.88 -11.91
CA ALA A 62 7.03 1.89 -11.93
C ALA A 62 7.76 1.96 -13.27
N ASP A 63 8.05 0.82 -13.89
CA ASP A 63 8.67 0.78 -15.22
C ASP A 63 7.76 1.41 -16.30
N GLU A 64 6.45 1.21 -16.19
CA GLU A 64 5.45 1.87 -17.04
C GLU A 64 5.32 3.37 -16.73
N ALA A 65 5.38 3.76 -15.46
CA ALA A 65 5.36 5.15 -15.05
C ALA A 65 6.59 5.92 -15.57
N LEU A 66 7.79 5.33 -15.52
CA LEU A 66 9.02 5.93 -16.02
C LEU A 66 8.97 6.24 -17.52
N GLN A 67 8.27 5.42 -18.31
CA GLN A 67 8.05 5.71 -19.73
C GLN A 67 7.18 6.95 -19.94
N LEU A 68 6.23 7.21 -19.03
CA LEU A 68 5.30 8.33 -19.11
C LEU A 68 5.87 9.64 -18.53
N ILE A 69 6.56 9.57 -17.38
CA ILE A 69 6.97 10.75 -16.61
C ILE A 69 8.48 11.03 -16.68
N GLY A 70 9.24 10.19 -17.39
CA GLY A 70 10.69 10.27 -17.47
C GLY A 70 11.39 9.74 -16.21
N VAL A 71 12.62 10.20 -15.97
CA VAL A 71 13.50 9.70 -14.89
C VAL A 71 13.68 10.68 -13.72
N THR A 72 12.96 11.80 -13.72
CA THR A 72 13.02 12.81 -12.65
C THR A 72 11.65 13.40 -12.40
N GLY A 73 11.34 13.72 -11.14
CA GLY A 73 10.11 14.46 -10.83
C GLY A 73 9.69 14.33 -9.39
N THR A 74 8.47 14.80 -9.13
CA THR A 74 7.83 14.70 -7.82
C THR A 74 6.67 13.72 -7.90
N VAL A 75 6.52 12.85 -6.91
CA VAL A 75 5.46 11.82 -6.86
C VAL A 75 4.68 11.92 -5.56
N SER A 76 3.36 11.85 -5.66
CA SER A 76 2.43 11.80 -4.54
C SER A 76 1.66 10.48 -4.62
N ILE A 77 1.60 9.74 -3.51
CA ILE A 77 1.02 8.40 -3.50
C ILE A 77 -0.29 8.41 -2.71
N ILE A 78 -1.30 7.73 -3.23
CA ILE A 78 -2.57 7.48 -2.55
C ILE A 78 -2.66 5.99 -2.24
N LEU A 79 -2.83 5.68 -0.95
CA LEU A 79 -2.97 4.33 -0.42
C LEU A 79 -4.31 4.20 0.30
N GLU A 80 -4.91 3.01 0.21
CA GLU A 80 -6.04 2.64 1.04
C GLU A 80 -5.54 1.90 2.30
N ILE A 81 -5.96 2.37 3.47
CA ILE A 81 -5.52 1.83 4.76
C ILE A 81 -6.74 1.60 5.68
N PRO A 82 -6.65 0.66 6.64
CA PRO A 82 -7.75 0.40 7.56
C PRO A 82 -7.93 1.62 8.46
N ASP A 83 -9.18 1.93 8.81
CA ASP A 83 -9.43 2.76 9.98
C ASP A 83 -8.96 1.99 11.23
N PRO A 84 -8.02 2.53 12.03
CA PRO A 84 -7.58 1.92 13.29
C PRO A 84 -8.71 1.65 14.28
N LYS A 85 -9.86 2.30 14.12
CA LYS A 85 -11.05 2.13 14.96
C LYS A 85 -11.93 0.97 14.52
N SER A 86 -11.72 0.43 13.32
CA SER A 86 -12.43 -0.74 12.83
C SER A 86 -11.66 -2.01 13.20
N PRO A 87 -12.33 -3.08 13.68
CA PRO A 87 -11.66 -4.35 13.94
C PRO A 87 -11.08 -4.89 12.63
N ALA A 88 -9.75 -5.00 12.56
CA ALA A 88 -9.06 -5.54 11.39
C ALA A 88 -9.37 -7.03 11.26
N THR A 89 -9.80 -7.45 10.07
CA THR A 89 -9.89 -8.88 9.74
C THR A 89 -8.54 -9.35 9.17
N PRO A 90 -8.17 -10.63 9.31
CA PRO A 90 -6.94 -11.16 8.71
C PRO A 90 -6.83 -10.93 7.20
N ASP A 91 -7.96 -10.96 6.48
CA ASP A 91 -8.01 -10.68 5.05
C ASP A 91 -7.73 -9.21 4.73
N MET A 92 -8.21 -8.30 5.58
CA MET A 92 -7.94 -6.88 5.47
C MET A 92 -6.45 -6.60 5.69
N GLU A 93 -5.85 -7.13 6.76
CA GLU A 93 -4.42 -7.00 7.03
C GLU A 93 -3.57 -7.51 5.87
N ARG A 94 -3.94 -8.67 5.32
CA ARG A 94 -3.31 -9.24 4.13
C ARG A 94 -3.39 -8.28 2.94
N PHE A 95 -4.57 -7.74 2.67
CA PHE A 95 -4.77 -6.80 1.56
C PHE A 95 -3.91 -5.54 1.71
N ILE A 96 -3.88 -4.94 2.89
CA ILE A 96 -3.08 -3.74 3.19
C ILE A 96 -1.59 -4.00 3.04
N ASN A 97 -1.12 -5.14 3.53
CA ASN A 97 0.27 -5.56 3.39
C ASN A 97 0.66 -5.71 1.92
N LEU A 98 -0.23 -6.24 1.07
CA LEU A 98 0.00 -6.34 -0.36
C LEU A 98 0.06 -4.97 -1.04
N ILE A 99 -0.86 -4.05 -0.73
CA ILE A 99 -0.81 -2.67 -1.26
C ILE A 99 0.47 -1.95 -0.82
N SER A 100 0.82 -2.06 0.46
CA SER A 100 2.03 -1.41 1.00
C SER A 100 3.28 -1.98 0.35
N THR A 101 3.37 -3.30 0.20
CA THR A 101 4.47 -3.96 -0.51
C THR A 101 4.57 -3.48 -1.94
N GLU A 102 3.45 -3.37 -2.64
CA GLU A 102 3.41 -2.89 -4.00
C GLU A 102 3.87 -1.43 -4.12
N ALA A 103 3.34 -0.54 -3.27
CA ALA A 103 3.71 0.87 -3.25
C ALA A 103 5.19 1.05 -2.91
N ASP A 104 5.73 0.25 -1.99
CA ASP A 104 7.15 0.32 -1.62
C ASP A 104 8.05 -0.21 -2.74
N ALA A 105 7.64 -1.29 -3.44
CA ALA A 105 8.33 -1.78 -4.62
C ALA A 105 8.34 -0.74 -5.75
N PHE A 106 7.22 -0.05 -5.96
CA PHE A 106 7.11 1.05 -6.91
C PHE A 106 8.07 2.20 -6.56
N LYS A 107 8.03 2.69 -5.31
CA LYS A 107 8.92 3.76 -4.83
C LYS A 107 10.40 3.36 -4.99
N LYS A 108 10.74 2.14 -4.58
CA LYS A 108 12.10 1.60 -4.71
C LYS A 108 12.54 1.59 -6.16
N ARG A 109 11.70 1.06 -7.07
CA ARG A 109 12.02 0.98 -8.50
C ARG A 109 12.22 2.36 -9.14
N LEU A 110 11.41 3.36 -8.77
CA LEU A 110 11.61 4.74 -9.22
C LEU A 110 12.93 5.33 -8.71
N LYS A 111 13.29 5.10 -7.44
CA LYS A 111 14.57 5.55 -6.87
C LYS A 111 15.78 4.86 -7.51
N ASP A 112 15.65 3.58 -7.84
CA ASP A 112 16.73 2.81 -8.47
C ASP A 112 17.02 3.29 -9.90
N LYS A 113 16.01 3.82 -10.60
CA LYS A 113 16.10 4.20 -12.03
C LYS A 113 16.08 5.71 -12.30
N GLY A 114 15.90 6.55 -11.27
CA GLY A 114 15.69 7.97 -11.45
C GLY A 114 15.86 8.79 -10.17
N ARG A 115 15.60 10.09 -10.28
CA ARG A 115 15.70 11.05 -9.17
C ARG A 115 14.31 11.60 -8.87
N PHE A 116 13.61 10.93 -7.96
CA PHE A 116 12.26 11.29 -7.57
C PHE A 116 12.17 11.75 -6.13
N THR A 117 11.42 12.83 -5.92
CA THR A 117 11.02 13.30 -4.59
C THR A 117 9.60 12.81 -4.31
N PHE A 118 9.39 12.21 -3.15
CA PHE A 118 8.07 11.78 -2.71
C PHE A 118 7.49 12.81 -1.75
N THR A 119 6.31 13.34 -2.06
CA THR A 119 5.58 14.23 -1.14
C THR A 119 4.79 13.42 -0.12
N SER A 120 4.02 14.11 0.73
CA SER A 120 3.06 13.47 1.63
C SER A 120 2.16 12.48 0.91
N GLU A 121 2.03 11.29 1.48
CA GLU A 121 1.12 10.25 1.03
C GLU A 121 -0.29 10.53 1.56
N LEU A 122 -1.31 10.36 0.73
CA LEU A 122 -2.68 10.28 1.21
C LEU A 122 -2.96 8.84 1.62
N LYS A 123 -3.22 8.65 2.90
CA LYS A 123 -3.69 7.37 3.43
C LYS A 123 -5.20 7.48 3.67
N LEU A 124 -5.97 6.88 2.78
CA LEU A 124 -7.43 6.85 2.86
C LEU A 124 -7.84 5.85 3.93
N LEU A 125 -8.20 6.37 5.11
CA LEU A 125 -8.74 5.59 6.23
C LEU A 125 -10.14 5.11 5.89
N ARG A 126 -10.35 3.78 5.90
CA ARG A 126 -11.64 3.16 5.55
C ARG A 126 -12.01 2.06 6.55
N PRO A 127 -13.27 1.98 6.97
CA PRO A 127 -13.81 0.78 7.60
C PRO A 127 -13.63 -0.45 6.69
N ALA A 128 -13.49 -1.63 7.29
CA ALA A 128 -13.25 -2.90 6.58
C ALA A 128 -14.28 -3.17 5.49
N GLU A 129 -15.55 -2.92 5.80
CA GLU A 129 -16.70 -3.08 4.93
C GLU A 129 -16.75 -2.06 3.78
N ALA A 130 -15.99 -0.97 3.90
CA ALA A 130 -16.03 0.17 2.99
C ALA A 130 -14.78 0.26 2.10
N ILE A 131 -13.86 -0.71 2.21
CA ILE A 131 -12.71 -0.82 1.31
C ILE A 131 -13.22 -0.98 -0.13
N ARG A 132 -12.70 -0.18 -1.07
CA ARG A 132 -13.05 -0.15 -2.50
C ARG A 132 -14.45 0.34 -2.88
N THR A 133 -15.31 0.75 -1.93
CA THR A 133 -16.70 1.12 -2.27
C THR A 133 -16.94 2.62 -2.40
N ALA A 134 -16.28 3.46 -1.63
CA ALA A 134 -16.43 4.91 -1.73
C ALA A 134 -15.14 5.62 -1.29
N TRP A 135 -15.04 6.92 -1.55
CA TRP A 135 -14.09 7.78 -0.84
C TRP A 135 -14.87 8.68 0.11
N PRO A 136 -14.27 9.14 1.22
CA PRO A 136 -14.86 10.24 1.98
C PRO A 136 -15.08 11.44 1.05
N VAL A 137 -16.25 12.08 1.17
CA VAL A 137 -16.65 13.18 0.28
C VAL A 137 -15.63 14.33 0.36
N GLY A 138 -15.18 14.81 -0.80
CA GLY A 138 -14.24 15.92 -0.93
C GLY A 138 -12.79 15.61 -0.54
N GLU A 139 -12.47 14.35 -0.18
CA GLU A 139 -11.11 13.97 0.19
C GLU A 139 -10.15 14.07 -1.01
N LEU A 140 -10.63 13.74 -2.21
CA LEU A 140 -9.86 13.93 -3.43
C LEU A 140 -9.62 15.43 -3.71
N SER A 141 -10.64 16.29 -3.61
CA SER A 141 -10.44 17.74 -3.73
C SER A 141 -9.37 18.26 -2.78
N LYS A 142 -9.46 17.94 -1.48
CA LYS A 142 -8.46 18.37 -0.48
C LYS A 142 -7.06 17.86 -0.80
N PHE A 143 -6.95 16.64 -1.32
CA PHE A 143 -5.67 16.09 -1.74
C PHE A 143 -5.10 16.83 -2.95
N LEU A 144 -5.92 17.12 -3.95
CA LEU A 144 -5.52 17.87 -5.14
C LEU A 144 -5.07 19.29 -4.80
N GLU A 145 -5.72 19.95 -3.84
CA GLU A 145 -5.34 21.29 -3.35
C GLU A 145 -3.97 21.33 -2.67
N ARG A 146 -3.63 20.26 -1.92
CA ARG A 146 -2.35 20.16 -1.19
C ARG A 146 -1.21 19.64 -2.04
N THR A 147 -1.53 18.96 -3.14
CA THR A 147 -0.55 18.32 -4.01
C THR A 147 -0.06 19.31 -5.07
N PRO A 148 1.25 19.53 -5.23
CA PRO A 148 1.77 20.42 -6.26
C PRO A 148 1.20 20.05 -7.64
N PRO A 149 0.72 21.00 -8.46
CA PRO A 149 0.11 20.70 -9.77
C PRO A 149 1.01 19.90 -10.72
N THR A 150 2.33 19.98 -10.54
CA THR A 150 3.33 19.26 -11.33
C THR A 150 3.68 17.87 -10.81
N ALA A 151 3.34 17.54 -9.56
CA ALA A 151 3.66 16.24 -8.96
C ALA A 151 2.84 15.13 -9.61
N THR A 152 3.42 14.00 -10.00
CA THR A 152 2.67 12.84 -10.49
C THR A 152 1.93 12.16 -9.35
N ILE A 153 0.64 11.93 -9.52
CA ILE A 153 -0.19 11.23 -8.55
C ILE A 153 -0.23 9.74 -8.93
N VAL A 154 0.04 8.86 -7.97
CA VAL A 154 -0.02 7.41 -8.15
C VAL A 154 -0.99 6.83 -7.12
N ALA A 155 -2.10 6.27 -7.57
CA ALA A 155 -3.13 5.71 -6.72
C ALA A 155 -3.08 4.17 -6.72
N PHE A 156 -2.78 3.57 -5.56
CA PHE A 156 -2.87 2.12 -5.34
C PHE A 156 -4.25 1.73 -4.78
N CYS A 157 -5.29 2.37 -5.30
CA CYS A 157 -6.68 2.14 -4.94
C CYS A 157 -7.59 2.56 -6.11
N LEU A 158 -8.85 2.15 -6.07
CA LEU A 158 -9.85 2.66 -6.99
C LEU A 158 -10.13 4.13 -6.67
N LEU A 159 -10.27 4.96 -7.70
CA LEU A 159 -10.76 6.33 -7.55
C LEU A 159 -12.27 6.34 -7.22
N PRO A 160 -12.81 7.45 -6.69
CA PRO A 160 -14.24 7.56 -6.45
C PRO A 160 -15.02 7.36 -7.77
N ALA A 161 -16.03 6.47 -7.75
CA ALA A 161 -16.84 6.12 -8.92
C ALA A 161 -17.48 7.36 -9.58
N SER A 162 -17.86 8.35 -8.76
CA SER A 162 -18.38 9.63 -9.20
C SER A 162 -17.48 10.75 -8.71
N LEU A 163 -16.69 11.30 -9.62
CA LEU A 163 -16.00 12.57 -9.39
C LEU A 163 -16.98 13.73 -9.53
N ASN A 164 -16.79 14.81 -8.79
CA ASN A 164 -17.51 16.06 -9.08
C ASN A 164 -16.84 16.82 -10.25
N GLU A 165 -17.50 17.84 -10.79
CA GLU A 165 -16.97 18.56 -11.97
C GLU A 165 -15.67 19.32 -11.66
N ALA A 166 -15.52 19.84 -10.44
CA ALA A 166 -14.30 20.53 -10.03
C ALA A 166 -13.11 19.56 -9.97
N GLU A 167 -13.29 18.35 -9.44
CA GLU A 167 -12.27 17.29 -9.43
C GLU A 167 -11.90 16.86 -10.85
N ARG A 168 -12.89 16.69 -11.74
CA ARG A 168 -12.63 16.36 -13.14
C ARG A 168 -11.83 17.47 -13.83
N ALA A 169 -12.23 18.72 -13.67
CA ALA A 169 -11.52 19.87 -14.24
C ALA A 169 -10.09 19.98 -13.69
N ALA A 170 -9.90 19.78 -12.39
CA ALA A 170 -8.59 19.80 -11.74
C ALA A 170 -7.68 18.69 -12.25
N LEU A 171 -8.19 17.47 -12.44
CA LEU A 171 -7.43 16.35 -12.99
C LEU A 171 -7.04 16.57 -14.46
N ARG A 172 -7.95 17.09 -15.30
CA ARG A 172 -7.67 17.35 -16.73
C ARG A 172 -6.68 18.49 -16.95
N SER A 173 -6.78 19.55 -16.15
CA SER A 173 -5.96 20.76 -16.32
C SER A 173 -4.58 20.65 -15.66
N ARG A 174 -4.37 19.64 -14.81
CA ARG A 174 -3.10 19.49 -14.10
C ARG A 174 -1.95 19.11 -15.04
N PRO A 175 -0.78 19.76 -14.93
CA PRO A 175 0.41 19.35 -15.67
C PRO A 175 0.93 17.96 -15.28
N GLY A 176 0.87 17.64 -13.99
CA GLY A 176 1.32 16.36 -13.44
C GLY A 176 0.39 15.21 -13.82
N LYS A 177 0.96 14.02 -14.00
CA LYS A 177 0.23 12.83 -14.45
C LYS A 177 -0.56 12.18 -13.33
N LEU A 178 -1.61 11.45 -13.69
CA LEU A 178 -2.35 10.56 -12.79
C LEU A 178 -2.16 9.13 -13.30
N ILE A 179 -1.65 8.28 -12.41
CA ILE A 179 -1.39 6.87 -12.63
C ILE A 179 -2.24 6.06 -11.64
N ILE A 180 -2.97 5.07 -12.15
CA ILE A 180 -3.82 4.20 -11.32
C ILE A 180 -3.24 2.78 -11.33
N VAL A 181 -2.99 2.21 -10.17
CA VAL A 181 -2.49 0.85 -9.99
C VAL A 181 -3.49 0.06 -9.16
N ALA A 182 -4.67 -0.17 -9.74
CA ALA A 182 -5.80 -0.81 -9.10
C ALA A 182 -6.90 -1.19 -10.10
N GLY A 183 -7.89 -1.94 -9.63
CA GLY A 183 -9.13 -2.18 -10.34
C GLY A 183 -9.05 -3.17 -11.50
N SER A 184 -10.20 -3.39 -12.12
CA SER A 184 -10.32 -4.03 -13.43
C SER A 184 -10.28 -2.98 -14.54
N SER A 185 -10.03 -3.41 -15.78
CA SER A 185 -10.07 -2.49 -16.92
C SER A 185 -11.45 -1.83 -17.10
N GLN A 186 -12.54 -2.52 -16.78
CA GLN A 186 -13.90 -1.96 -16.88
C GLN A 186 -14.10 -0.77 -15.94
N ASP A 187 -13.55 -0.85 -14.71
CA ASP A 187 -13.66 0.22 -13.71
C ASP A 187 -12.82 1.45 -14.11
N ILE A 188 -11.68 1.23 -14.75
CA ILE A 188 -10.68 2.28 -14.97
C ILE A 188 -10.79 2.92 -16.35
N LYS A 189 -11.29 2.21 -17.36
CA LYS A 189 -11.40 2.70 -18.74
C LYS A 189 -12.11 4.08 -18.84
N PRO A 190 -13.20 4.37 -18.09
CA PRO A 190 -13.82 5.68 -18.13
C PRO A 190 -12.87 6.84 -17.76
N TYR A 191 -11.92 6.63 -16.82
CA TYR A 191 -10.96 7.67 -16.44
C TYR A 191 -9.92 7.91 -17.53
N ILE A 192 -9.52 6.87 -18.26
CA ILE A 192 -8.60 6.98 -19.41
C ILE A 192 -9.32 7.68 -20.57
N ASP A 193 -10.52 7.22 -20.94
CA ASP A 193 -11.30 7.75 -22.07
C ASP A 193 -11.65 9.25 -21.87
N GLN A 194 -11.94 9.65 -20.62
CA GLN A 194 -12.23 11.03 -20.26
C GLN A 194 -10.99 11.90 -20.03
N LYS A 195 -9.79 11.38 -20.28
CA LYS A 195 -8.49 12.05 -20.10
C LYS A 195 -8.27 12.55 -18.67
N LEU A 196 -8.79 11.79 -17.70
CA LEU A 196 -8.61 12.05 -16.27
C LEU A 196 -7.34 11.36 -15.76
N ALA A 197 -7.14 10.10 -16.18
CA ALA A 197 -5.93 9.33 -15.91
C ALA A 197 -5.10 9.18 -17.19
N HIS A 198 -3.78 9.10 -17.02
CA HIS A 198 -2.83 9.02 -18.14
C HIS A 198 -2.29 7.60 -18.33
N LEU A 199 -2.24 6.84 -17.24
CA LEU A 199 -1.82 5.45 -17.24
C LEU A 199 -2.57 4.68 -16.18
N ALA A 200 -2.95 3.44 -16.49
CA ALA A 200 -3.45 2.51 -15.51
C ALA A 200 -2.83 1.13 -15.68
N VAL A 201 -2.46 0.51 -14.57
CA VAL A 201 -2.08 -0.91 -14.49
C VAL A 201 -3.23 -1.63 -13.80
N THR A 202 -4.02 -2.36 -14.58
CA THR A 202 -5.28 -2.96 -14.13
C THR A 202 -5.25 -4.47 -14.26
N SER A 203 -6.16 -5.16 -13.57
CA SER A 203 -6.35 -6.61 -13.75
C SER A 203 -7.18 -6.87 -15.01
N LYS A 204 -6.77 -7.86 -15.81
CA LYS A 204 -7.55 -8.33 -16.97
C LYS A 204 -8.76 -9.12 -16.51
N MET A 205 -9.89 -8.93 -17.19
CA MET A 205 -11.12 -9.68 -16.95
C MET A 205 -11.74 -10.09 -18.30
N PRO A 206 -11.77 -11.39 -18.66
CA PRO A 206 -11.24 -12.53 -17.91
C PRO A 206 -9.69 -12.59 -17.93
N VAL A 207 -9.11 -13.18 -16.89
CA VAL A 207 -7.66 -13.45 -16.84
C VAL A 207 -7.33 -14.60 -17.82
N PRO A 208 -6.39 -14.42 -18.77
CA PRO A 208 -5.98 -15.49 -19.67
C PRO A 208 -5.39 -16.69 -18.90
N PRO A 209 -5.59 -17.93 -19.38
CA PRO A 209 -4.98 -19.10 -18.77
C PRO A 209 -3.45 -19.05 -18.87
N PRO A 210 -2.71 -19.69 -17.93
CA PRO A 210 -1.26 -19.81 -18.01
C PRO A 210 -0.81 -20.43 -19.33
N THR A 211 0.23 -19.88 -19.95
CA THR A 211 0.81 -20.40 -21.20
C THR A 211 1.78 -21.53 -20.89
N GLY A 212 1.27 -22.71 -20.56
CA GLY A 212 2.06 -23.94 -20.36
C GLY A 212 1.86 -24.63 -19.01
N THR A 213 2.62 -25.71 -18.80
CA THR A 213 2.55 -26.58 -17.61
C THR A 213 3.58 -26.22 -16.54
N ALA A 214 4.59 -25.41 -16.87
CA ALA A 214 5.62 -24.99 -15.92
C ALA A 214 5.11 -23.86 -15.00
N PRO A 215 5.58 -23.78 -13.74
CA PRO A 215 5.27 -22.65 -12.86
C PRO A 215 5.75 -21.32 -13.47
N GLU A 216 4.87 -20.32 -13.51
CA GLU A 216 5.21 -19.00 -14.02
C GLU A 216 6.16 -18.26 -13.07
N THR A 217 7.11 -17.50 -13.64
CA THR A 217 7.84 -16.49 -12.90
C THR A 217 6.90 -15.33 -12.51
N PRO A 218 7.21 -14.56 -11.44
CA PRO A 218 6.36 -13.42 -11.04
C PRO A 218 6.09 -12.42 -12.17
N ILE A 219 7.07 -12.17 -13.05
CA ILE A 219 6.91 -11.24 -14.17
C ILE A 219 5.99 -11.81 -15.25
N GLN A 220 6.10 -13.10 -15.58
CA GLN A 220 5.19 -13.78 -16.51
C GLN A 220 3.75 -13.72 -15.98
N TRP A 221 3.58 -13.95 -14.67
CA TRP A 221 2.29 -13.81 -14.01
C TRP A 221 1.73 -12.39 -14.12
N VAL A 222 2.53 -11.35 -13.83
CA VAL A 222 2.07 -9.95 -13.95
C VAL A 222 1.62 -9.65 -15.38
N MET A 223 2.43 -9.99 -16.39
CA MET A 223 2.12 -9.74 -17.80
C MET A 223 0.85 -10.48 -18.26
N ARG A 224 0.58 -11.66 -17.71
CA ARG A 224 -0.64 -12.40 -18.01
C ARG A 224 -1.86 -11.79 -17.33
N VAL A 225 -1.77 -11.52 -16.03
CA VAL A 225 -2.91 -11.11 -15.19
C VAL A 225 -3.24 -9.63 -15.32
N HIS A 226 -2.27 -8.78 -15.65
CA HIS A 226 -2.44 -7.34 -15.72
C HIS A 226 -2.28 -6.82 -17.14
N GLU A 227 -2.95 -5.71 -17.40
CA GLU A 227 -2.81 -4.92 -18.63
C GLU A 227 -2.49 -3.47 -18.29
N VAL A 228 -1.96 -2.77 -19.29
CA VAL A 228 -1.65 -1.34 -19.18
C VAL A 228 -2.59 -0.59 -20.11
N LEU A 229 -3.38 0.30 -19.53
CA LEU A 229 -4.20 1.26 -20.28
C LEU A 229 -3.46 2.59 -20.31
N LYS A 230 -3.35 3.21 -21.49
CA LYS A 230 -2.69 4.51 -21.67
C LYS A 230 -3.62 5.43 -22.45
N GLN A 231 -3.56 6.72 -22.12
CA GLN A 231 -4.21 7.79 -22.89
C GLN A 231 -3.43 8.10 -24.17
#